data_AF-A0A818Q1I9-F1
#
_entry.id   AF-A0A818Q1I9-F1
#
_cell.length_a   1.000
_cell.length_b   1.000
_cell.length_c   1.000
_cell.angle_alpha   90.00
_cell.angle_beta   90.00
_cell.angle_gamma   90.00
#
_symmetry.space_group_name_H-M   'P 1'
#
loop_
_entity.id
_entity.type
_entity.pdbx_description
1 polymer ?
#
loop_
_entity_poly.entity_id
_entity_poly.type
_entity_poly.pdbx_seq_one_letter_code
_entity_poly.pdbx_strand_id
1 'polypeptide(L)'
;MSTNDNQKISVVEGMKKFNMPYVRLGNSGMQVSRICLGMMTYGTPKWREWVLKEEEARPFVKRALEMGINFFDTANMYSLGVSEEITGRALNDMAIREEIVVATKVFHAAAPGPNRKGLSLTYIIMVLHRNK
;
A
#
# COMPACT_ATOMS: atom_id res chain seq x y z
N MET A 1 -18.78 18.71 5.29
CA MET A 1 -18.01 17.55 4.78
C MET A 1 -16.58 17.70 5.26
N SER A 2 -15.95 16.60 5.65
CA SER A 2 -14.55 16.61 6.08
C SER A 2 -13.62 16.79 4.87
N THR A 3 -12.38 17.22 5.09
CA THR A 3 -11.37 17.31 4.03
C THR A 3 -11.13 15.97 3.32
N ASN A 4 -11.28 14.85 4.04
CA ASN A 4 -11.13 13.51 3.49
C ASN A 4 -12.28 13.13 2.56
N ASP A 5 -13.51 13.56 2.85
CA ASP A 5 -14.67 13.27 1.98
C ASP A 5 -14.51 13.92 0.60
N ASN A 6 -14.05 15.17 0.57
CA ASN A 6 -13.78 15.87 -0.69
C ASN A 6 -12.65 15.21 -1.49
N GLN A 7 -11.64 14.66 -0.79
CA GLN A 7 -10.53 13.97 -1.44
C GLN A 7 -11.00 12.66 -2.10
N LYS A 8 -11.84 11.88 -1.43
CA LYS A 8 -12.44 10.67 -1.99
C LYS A 8 -13.33 10.96 -3.19
N ILE A 9 -14.11 12.04 -3.16
CA ILE A 9 -14.93 12.49 -4.30
C ILE A 9 -14.04 12.77 -5.53
N SER A 10 -12.95 13.52 -5.36
CA SER A 10 -12.03 13.83 -6.46
C SER A 10 -11.39 12.59 -7.09
N VAL A 11 -11.10 11.57 -6.27
CA VAL A 11 -10.59 10.28 -6.73
C VAL A 11 -11.63 9.57 -7.59
N VAL A 12 -12.88 9.47 -7.11
CA VAL A 12 -13.98 8.80 -7.82
C VAL A 12 -14.27 9.47 -9.16
N GLU A 13 -14.24 10.80 -9.21
CA GLU A 13 -14.38 11.55 -10.47
C GLU A 13 -13.22 11.28 -11.43
N GLY A 14 -11.99 11.21 -10.91
CA GLY A 14 -10.81 10.79 -11.68
C GLY A 14 -10.98 9.40 -12.28
N MET A 15 -11.43 8.43 -11.49
CA MET A 15 -11.60 7.03 -11.94
C MET A 15 -12.55 6.93 -13.14
N LYS A 16 -13.60 7.76 -13.19
CA LYS A 16 -14.54 7.81 -14.34
C LYS A 16 -13.88 8.33 -15.62
N LYS A 17 -12.79 9.07 -15.51
CA LYS A 17 -12.08 9.69 -16.64
C LYS A 17 -11.04 8.77 -17.29
N PHE A 18 -10.48 7.83 -16.53
CA PHE A 18 -9.41 6.95 -17.02
C PHE A 18 -9.92 5.52 -17.22
N ASN A 19 -9.63 4.95 -18.39
CA ASN A 19 -10.02 3.57 -18.71
C ASN A 19 -8.98 2.56 -18.21
N MET A 20 -8.97 2.28 -16.89
CA MET A 20 -8.09 1.28 -16.29
C MET A 20 -8.60 -0.15 -16.58
N PRO A 21 -7.79 -1.02 -17.21
CA PRO A 21 -8.13 -2.43 -17.33
C PRO A 21 -8.03 -3.14 -15.97
N TYR A 22 -9.10 -3.83 -15.59
CA TYR A 22 -9.10 -4.73 -14.44
C TYR A 22 -9.02 -6.18 -14.90
N VAL A 23 -8.29 -6.99 -14.16
CA VAL A 23 -8.09 -8.42 -14.41
C VAL A 23 -8.41 -9.22 -13.15
N ARG A 24 -8.81 -10.47 -13.34
CA ARG A 24 -9.01 -11.40 -12.22
C ARG A 24 -7.67 -11.80 -11.62
N LEU A 25 -7.55 -11.78 -10.30
CA LEU A 25 -6.35 -12.25 -9.61
C LEU A 25 -6.33 -13.79 -9.58
N GLY A 26 -5.65 -14.40 -10.55
CA GLY A 26 -5.60 -15.86 -10.70
C GLY A 26 -7.00 -16.46 -10.83
N ASN A 27 -7.25 -17.53 -10.07
CA ASN A 27 -8.54 -18.22 -10.04
C ASN A 27 -9.51 -17.65 -8.98
N SER A 28 -9.18 -16.53 -8.33
CA SER A 28 -10.03 -15.93 -7.30
C SER A 28 -11.21 -15.16 -7.91
N GLY A 29 -12.17 -14.74 -7.08
CA GLY A 29 -13.22 -13.79 -7.47
C GLY A 29 -12.77 -12.32 -7.47
N MET A 30 -11.53 -12.03 -7.05
CA MET A 30 -11.05 -10.68 -6.83
C MET A 30 -10.60 -10.03 -8.14
N GLN A 31 -11.00 -8.78 -8.35
CA GLN A 31 -10.53 -7.96 -9.48
C GLN A 31 -9.45 -6.98 -9.02
N VAL A 32 -8.36 -6.94 -9.75
CA VAL A 32 -7.25 -6.00 -9.54
C VAL A 32 -6.98 -5.24 -10.82
N SER A 33 -6.62 -3.98 -10.68
CA SER A 33 -6.07 -3.17 -11.77
C SER A 33 -4.87 -3.89 -12.39
N ARG A 34 -4.74 -3.81 -13.72
CA ARG A 34 -3.65 -4.47 -14.47
C ARG A 34 -2.26 -3.92 -14.11
N ILE A 35 -2.22 -2.73 -13.51
CA ILE A 35 -1.02 -2.09 -12.97
C ILE A 35 -1.15 -2.03 -11.46
N CYS A 36 -0.11 -2.46 -10.75
CA CYS A 36 0.00 -2.33 -9.29
C CYS A 36 0.98 -1.21 -8.94
N LEU A 37 0.64 -0.41 -7.93
CA LEU A 37 1.58 0.53 -7.33
C LEU A 37 2.40 -0.16 -6.23
N GLY A 38 3.70 -0.30 -6.45
CA GLY A 38 4.65 -0.74 -5.43
C GLY A 38 4.99 0.39 -4.46
N MET A 39 5.01 0.08 -3.17
CA MET A 39 5.16 1.07 -2.09
C MET A 39 6.58 1.17 -1.52
N MET A 40 7.54 0.37 -2.03
CA MET A 40 8.93 0.32 -1.54
C MET A 40 9.64 1.68 -1.58
N THR A 41 9.26 2.55 -2.52
CA THR A 41 9.77 3.93 -2.70
C THR A 41 9.38 4.87 -1.58
N TYR A 42 8.37 4.53 -0.78
CA TYR A 42 7.80 5.44 0.23
C TYR A 42 8.12 4.94 1.64
N GLY A 43 8.68 5.82 2.47
CA GLY A 43 9.14 5.43 3.80
C GLY A 43 10.07 6.46 4.43
N THR A 44 11.24 6.00 4.91
CA THR A 44 12.26 6.88 5.46
C THR A 44 13.53 6.88 4.60
N PRO A 45 14.06 8.06 4.22
CA PRO A 45 15.37 8.18 3.56
C PRO A 45 16.52 7.60 4.38
N LYS A 46 16.33 7.40 5.69
CA LYS A 46 17.31 6.72 6.57
C LYS A 46 17.54 5.27 6.19
N TRP A 47 16.58 4.64 5.50
CA TRP A 47 16.72 3.26 5.04
C TRP A 47 17.53 3.17 3.75
N ARG A 48 17.19 4.02 2.76
CA ARG A 48 17.90 4.19 1.48
C ARG A 48 17.69 5.61 0.98
N GLU A 49 18.71 6.20 0.34
CA GLU A 49 18.71 7.62 -0.06
C GLU A 49 17.59 8.01 -1.04
N TRP A 50 17.15 7.09 -1.89
CA TRP A 50 16.11 7.32 -2.89
C TRP A 50 14.67 7.20 -2.36
N VAL A 51 14.50 6.87 -1.08
CA VAL A 51 13.17 6.72 -0.48
C VAL A 51 12.57 8.10 -0.22
N LEU A 52 11.32 8.27 -0.63
CA LEU A 52 10.53 9.49 -0.45
C LEU A 52 9.78 9.46 0.89
N LYS A 53 9.63 10.63 1.52
CA LYS A 53 8.82 10.78 2.75
C LYS A 53 7.32 10.78 2.42
N GLU A 54 6.48 10.76 3.45
CA GLU A 54 5.02 10.66 3.29
C GLU A 54 4.44 11.80 2.44
N GLU A 55 4.88 13.03 2.67
CA GLU A 55 4.38 14.21 1.96
C GLU A 55 4.64 14.12 0.45
N GLU A 56 5.77 13.51 0.09
CA GLU A 56 6.19 13.27 -1.30
C GLU A 56 5.50 12.03 -1.89
N ALA A 57 5.16 11.03 -1.07
CA ALA A 57 4.46 9.82 -1.49
C ALA A 57 2.99 10.06 -1.83
N ARG A 58 2.31 10.94 -1.07
CA ARG A 58 0.86 11.18 -1.16
C ARG A 58 0.38 11.56 -2.56
N PRO A 59 1.05 12.45 -3.32
CA PRO A 59 0.68 12.75 -4.70
C PRO A 59 0.68 11.52 -5.63
N PHE A 60 1.62 10.58 -5.46
CA PHE A 60 1.67 9.36 -6.27
C PHE A 60 0.50 8.42 -5.95
N VAL A 61 0.20 8.22 -4.67
CA VAL A 61 -0.94 7.41 -4.23
C VAL A 61 -2.25 8.01 -4.73
N LYS A 62 -2.42 9.34 -4.55
CA LYS A 62 -3.60 10.05 -5.05
C LYS A 62 -3.75 9.88 -6.56
N ARG A 63 -2.67 10.09 -7.32
CA ARG A 63 -2.71 9.99 -8.78
C ARG A 63 -3.01 8.57 -9.25
N ALA A 64 -2.46 7.56 -8.58
CA ALA A 64 -2.75 6.16 -8.86
C ALA A 64 -4.25 5.86 -8.68
N LEU A 65 -4.82 6.28 -7.55
CA LEU A 65 -6.25 6.15 -7.27
C LEU A 65 -7.11 6.90 -8.31
N GLU A 66 -6.79 8.15 -8.61
CA GLU A 66 -7.47 8.94 -9.66
C GLU A 66 -7.41 8.25 -11.03
N MET A 67 -6.37 7.46 -11.32
CA MET A 67 -6.23 6.71 -12.57
C MET A 67 -6.91 5.33 -12.54
N GLY A 68 -7.60 4.98 -11.46
CA GLY A 68 -8.27 3.68 -11.29
C GLY A 68 -7.35 2.55 -10.81
N ILE A 69 -6.13 2.83 -10.34
CA ILE A 69 -5.32 1.80 -9.69
C ILE A 69 -5.93 1.47 -8.34
N ASN A 70 -6.33 0.22 -8.17
CA ASN A 70 -6.87 -0.30 -6.92
C ASN A 70 -5.94 -1.31 -6.23
N PHE A 71 -4.78 -1.63 -6.82
CA PHE A 71 -3.88 -2.67 -6.32
C PHE A 71 -2.56 -2.08 -5.83
N PHE A 72 -2.28 -2.23 -4.53
CA PHE A 72 -1.12 -1.67 -3.84
C PHE A 72 -0.30 -2.78 -3.18
N ASP A 73 1.01 -2.73 -3.36
CA ASP A 73 1.93 -3.76 -2.88
C ASP A 73 2.98 -3.16 -1.94
N THR A 74 3.05 -3.68 -0.72
CA THR A 74 4.02 -3.27 0.31
C THR A 74 4.71 -4.48 0.94
N ALA A 75 5.53 -4.28 1.97
CA ALA A 75 6.15 -5.35 2.73
C ALA A 75 6.60 -4.85 4.11
N ASN A 76 6.59 -5.77 5.08
CA ASN A 76 7.01 -5.51 6.47
C ASN A 76 8.40 -4.87 6.61
N MET A 77 9.31 -5.21 5.70
CA MET A 77 10.71 -4.78 5.71
C MET A 77 10.94 -3.42 5.02
N TYR A 78 9.99 -2.94 4.21
CA TYR A 78 10.18 -1.71 3.44
C TYR A 78 10.28 -0.53 4.40
N SER A 79 11.42 0.14 4.36
CA SER A 79 11.77 1.18 5.34
C SER A 79 11.56 0.73 6.80
N LEU A 80 11.85 -0.54 7.10
CA LEU A 80 11.68 -1.14 8.43
C LEU A 80 10.25 -1.06 9.00
N GLY A 81 9.25 -1.04 8.11
CA GLY A 81 7.82 -0.96 8.45
C GLY A 81 7.20 0.42 8.21
N VAL A 82 8.00 1.47 8.06
CA VAL A 82 7.49 2.84 7.82
C VAL A 82 6.68 2.92 6.52
N SER A 83 7.04 2.12 5.50
CA SER A 83 6.29 2.07 4.24
C SER A 83 4.86 1.58 4.43
N GLU A 84 4.62 0.58 5.29
CA GLU A 84 3.28 0.07 5.59
C GLU A 84 2.45 1.13 6.31
N GLU A 85 3.05 1.85 7.27
CA GLU A 85 2.37 2.92 7.99
C GLU A 85 1.94 4.07 7.06
N ILE A 86 2.81 4.48 6.14
CA ILE A 86 2.50 5.51 5.13
C ILE A 86 1.41 5.01 4.19
N THR A 87 1.50 3.74 3.75
CA THR A 87 0.48 3.12 2.88
C THR A 87 -0.88 3.13 3.55
N GLY A 88 -0.95 2.70 4.82
CA GLY A 88 -2.18 2.67 5.60
C GLY A 88 -2.81 4.05 5.77
N ARG A 89 -2.02 5.06 6.19
CA ARG A 89 -2.50 6.44 6.34
C ARG A 89 -3.00 7.03 5.02
N ALA A 90 -2.20 6.93 3.96
CA ALA A 90 -2.56 7.51 2.66
C ALA A 90 -3.84 6.89 2.09
N LEU A 91 -3.99 5.55 2.16
CA LEU A 91 -5.18 4.87 1.65
C LEU A 91 -6.41 5.12 2.54
N ASN A 92 -6.24 5.19 3.86
CA ASN A 92 -7.34 5.53 4.77
C ASN A 92 -7.94 6.91 4.46
N ASP A 93 -7.08 7.89 4.17
CA ASP A 93 -7.48 9.26 3.86
C ASP A 93 -8.15 9.37 2.47
N MET A 94 -7.66 8.63 1.47
CA MET A 94 -7.98 8.91 0.05
C MET A 94 -8.81 7.84 -0.65
N ALA A 95 -8.81 6.60 -0.17
CA ALA A 95 -9.46 5.47 -0.83
C ALA A 95 -10.75 5.05 -0.10
N ILE A 96 -11.59 4.33 -0.83
CA ILE A 96 -12.67 3.52 -0.26
C ILE A 96 -12.07 2.15 0.04
N ARG A 97 -12.04 1.73 1.30
CA ARG A 97 -11.27 0.56 1.74
C ARG A 97 -11.71 -0.71 1.03
N GLU A 98 -13.00 -0.83 0.76
CA GLU A 98 -13.65 -1.98 0.14
C GLU A 98 -13.33 -2.09 -1.36
N GLU A 99 -12.88 -1.00 -2.00
CA GLU A 99 -12.59 -0.96 -3.43
C GLU A 99 -11.12 -1.22 -3.76
N ILE A 100 -10.26 -1.27 -2.74
CA ILE A 100 -8.81 -1.46 -2.89
C ILE A 100 -8.34 -2.83 -2.40
N VAL A 101 -7.27 -3.31 -3.04
CA VAL A 101 -6.54 -4.51 -2.70
C VAL A 101 -5.15 -4.10 -2.25
N VAL A 102 -4.80 -4.49 -1.02
CA VAL A 102 -3.48 -4.23 -0.43
C VAL A 102 -2.81 -5.57 -0.17
N ALA A 103 -1.66 -5.79 -0.80
CA ALA A 103 -0.80 -6.93 -0.56
C ALA A 103 0.40 -6.54 0.32
N THR A 104 0.76 -7.41 1.26
CA THR A 104 2.00 -7.30 2.03
C THR A 104 2.74 -8.63 2.01
N LYS A 105 3.99 -8.63 2.50
CA LYS A 105 4.92 -9.75 2.43
C LYS A 105 5.61 -9.94 3.77
N VAL A 106 6.04 -11.16 4.03
CA VAL A 106 6.85 -11.54 5.18
C VAL A 106 7.98 -12.46 4.73
N PHE A 107 9.20 -12.15 5.15
CA PHE A 107 10.36 -13.05 5.06
C PHE A 107 11.57 -12.39 5.72
N HIS A 108 11.85 -11.15 5.31
CA HIS A 108 12.99 -10.41 5.82
C HIS A 108 12.66 -9.68 7.12
N ALA A 109 13.68 -9.52 7.95
CA ALA A 109 13.57 -8.85 9.23
C ALA A 109 13.39 -7.35 9.07
N ALA A 110 12.37 -6.80 9.73
CA ALA A 110 12.23 -5.36 9.99
C ALA A 110 12.97 -4.90 11.26
N ALA A 111 13.45 -5.85 12.08
CA ALA A 111 14.16 -5.60 13.33
C ALA A 111 15.02 -6.82 13.72
N PRO A 112 16.14 -6.65 14.45
CA PRO A 112 17.00 -7.76 14.85
C PRO A 112 16.32 -8.69 15.86
N GLY A 113 16.73 -9.96 15.85
CA GLY A 113 16.30 -10.96 16.84
C GLY A 113 16.11 -12.35 16.23
N PRO A 114 16.21 -13.43 17.05
CA PRO A 114 16.21 -14.80 16.57
C PRO A 114 14.88 -15.24 15.93
N ASN A 115 13.75 -14.70 16.41
CA ASN A 115 12.41 -15.01 15.89
C ASN A 115 11.84 -13.90 14.98
N ARG A 116 12.72 -13.10 14.36
CA ARG A 116 12.32 -11.91 13.58
C ARG A 116 12.62 -12.00 12.08
N LYS A 117 12.85 -13.19 11.53
CA LYS A 117 13.10 -13.44 10.10
C LYS A 117 12.61 -14.83 9.70
N GLY A 118 12.45 -15.05 8.39
CA GLY A 118 12.17 -16.33 7.77
C GLY A 118 10.67 -16.56 7.60
N LEU A 119 10.28 -17.83 7.60
CA LEU A 119 8.89 -18.27 7.40
C LEU A 119 8.39 -19.12 8.57
N SER A 120 8.96 -18.95 9.76
CA SER A 120 8.43 -19.61 10.94
C SER A 120 7.02 -19.10 11.23
N LEU A 121 6.13 -20.00 11.66
CA LEU A 121 4.75 -19.65 12.00
C LEU A 121 4.69 -18.49 12.99
N THR A 122 5.55 -18.53 14.02
CA THR A 122 5.72 -17.45 15.00
C THR A 122 5.99 -16.11 14.34
N TYR A 123 6.91 -16.06 13.37
CA TYR A 123 7.27 -14.81 12.71
C TYR A 123 6.18 -14.31 11.78
N ILE A 124 5.56 -15.20 11.00
CA ILE A 124 4.46 -14.86 10.08
C ILE A 124 3.29 -14.24 10.87
N ILE A 125 2.83 -14.92 11.93
CA ILE A 125 1.74 -14.44 12.78
C ILE A 125 2.10 -13.10 13.44
N MET A 126 3.32 -12.96 13.95
CA MET A 126 3.78 -11.73 14.60
C MET A 126 3.77 -10.53 13.64
N VAL A 127 4.24 -10.71 12.41
CA VAL A 127 4.25 -9.63 11.40
C VAL A 127 2.81 -9.26 11.01
N LEU A 128 1.97 -10.23 10.70
CA LEU A 128 0.60 -9.97 10.25
C LEU A 128 -0.27 -9.28 11.30
N HIS A 129 -0.08 -9.57 12.59
CA HIS A 129 -0.79 -8.87 13.68
C HIS A 129 -0.26 -7.46 13.95
N ARG A 130 1.00 -7.19 13.59
CA ARG A 130 1.60 -5.86 13.78
C ARG A 130 1.16 -4.88 12.69
N ASN A 131 0.88 -5.39 11.50
CA ASN A 131 0.46 -4.58 10.37
C ASN A 131 -0.91 -3.96 10.69
N LYS A 132 -0.92 -2.64 10.94
CA LYS A 132 -2.10 -1.84 11.25
C LYS A 132 -2.52 -1.02 10.04
#